data_AF-A0A0A1U0F2-F1
#
_entry.id   AF-A0A0A1U0F2-F1
#
_cell.length_a   1.000
_cell.length_b   1.000
_cell.length_c   1.000
_cell.angle_alpha   90.00
_cell.angle_beta   90.00
_cell.angle_gamma   90.00
#
_symmetry.space_group_name_H-M   'P 1'
#
loop_
_entity.id
_entity.type
_entity.pdbx_description
1 polymer ?
#
loop_
_entity_poly.entity_id
_entity_poly.type
_entity_poly.pdbx_seq_one_letter_code
_entity_poly.pdbx_strand_id
1 'polypeptide(L)'
;MFFQFFLILNLTFAQPDKSSEDQKTFPSLSSLEETLPKEEESGFTVVVSKKGKRKTKSEQSKTPIETKPPFSPKTESKESQIVRPKTTQQPVKHIKKHKPSTPQPTQQEEQIVRPKTQFDVKPKFREPYKPVLTNYDKSQFREKQKEKRILREELFPEIHQSESPETSPKKVVTPIQWPTSNFYKLKDYQMCKYYQPTSKRLELLVLVEYWPGDKCSKEVCSLPLGTQNVKEKFFLHGFWPQYENSRDMVCCIYPISDREIEKRMLEREELKQEVLNSWMSTTRCRNLMYQWDKHGTCSSSVYGGENGHFDYIQTALNLYNNIDFWKFLQESKLKVETEKMYQRSELKKVIKNKFGVEPVFNCVESNSVDEIRFCCDATKNKFNPTLRKCPPNMERKEGRKCDDFVQFKKFPEYLLDPKTAFRNNCEY
;
A
#
# COMPACT_ATOMS: atom_id res chain seq x y z
N MET A 1 -14.32 44.52 -68.13
CA MET A 1 -14.92 44.95 -66.85
C MET A 1 -14.93 43.74 -65.92
N PHE A 2 -14.11 43.77 -64.86
CA PHE A 2 -14.12 42.92 -63.64
C PHE A 2 -14.42 41.41 -63.82
N PHE A 3 -13.47 40.46 -63.92
CA PHE A 3 -12.41 40.02 -62.99
C PHE A 3 -12.82 39.96 -61.51
N GLN A 4 -13.09 38.74 -61.03
CA GLN A 4 -12.97 38.37 -59.62
C GLN A 4 -12.04 37.15 -59.54
N PHE A 5 -10.86 37.41 -58.99
CA PHE A 5 -9.73 36.48 -58.85
C PHE A 5 -10.01 35.42 -57.77
N PHE A 6 -9.74 34.15 -58.10
CA PHE A 6 -9.44 33.11 -57.13
C PHE A 6 -8.03 33.34 -56.58
N LEU A 7 -7.91 33.59 -55.28
CA LEU A 7 -6.62 33.71 -54.60
C LEU A 7 -6.32 32.40 -53.86
N ILE A 8 -5.47 31.56 -54.47
CA ILE A 8 -4.82 30.43 -53.81
C ILE A 8 -3.54 30.99 -53.19
N LEU A 9 -3.51 31.19 -51.86
CA LEU A 9 -2.27 31.47 -51.14
C LEU A 9 -1.62 30.13 -50.74
N ASN A 10 -0.57 29.77 -51.47
CA ASN A 10 0.49 28.91 -50.96
C ASN A 10 1.33 29.73 -49.98
N LEU A 11 1.27 29.41 -48.69
CA LEU A 11 2.22 29.90 -47.70
C LEU A 11 3.29 28.84 -47.46
N THR A 12 4.36 28.96 -48.23
CA THR A 12 5.69 28.43 -47.91
C THR A 12 6.25 29.25 -46.75
N PHE A 13 6.44 28.62 -45.59
CA PHE A 13 7.23 29.20 -44.51
C PHE A 13 8.65 28.65 -44.55
N ALA A 14 9.57 29.58 -44.77
CA ALA A 14 11.01 29.42 -44.78
C ALA A 14 11.54 29.00 -43.40
N GLN A 15 12.57 28.13 -43.42
CA GLN A 15 13.45 27.87 -42.28
C GLN A 15 14.33 29.10 -42.03
N PRO A 16 14.54 29.51 -40.76
CA PRO A 16 15.67 30.34 -40.40
C PRO A 16 16.87 29.47 -40.02
N ASP A 17 18.01 29.79 -40.65
CA ASP A 17 19.33 29.24 -40.36
C ASP A 17 19.90 29.69 -39.00
N LYS A 18 20.82 28.83 -38.54
CA LYS A 18 21.64 28.87 -37.32
C LYS A 18 22.42 30.18 -37.09
N SER A 19 22.56 30.60 -35.83
CA SER A 19 23.85 30.68 -35.11
C SER A 19 23.75 31.30 -33.71
N SER A 20 24.80 31.08 -32.90
CA SER A 20 25.05 31.37 -31.47
C SER A 20 24.54 30.28 -30.50
N GLU A 21 25.37 29.26 -30.24
CA GLU A 21 26.41 29.21 -29.18
C GLU A 21 25.82 29.20 -27.76
N ASP A 22 25.65 27.98 -27.24
CA ASP A 22 26.03 27.64 -25.87
C ASP A 22 26.15 26.11 -25.75
N GLN A 23 27.35 25.62 -26.08
CA GLN A 23 27.77 24.24 -25.87
C GLN A 23 27.97 24.03 -24.35
N LYS A 24 26.95 23.55 -23.65
CA LYS A 24 27.16 22.87 -22.37
C LYS A 24 27.45 21.40 -22.62
N THR A 25 28.74 21.13 -22.80
CA THR A 25 29.34 19.81 -22.78
C THR A 25 28.96 19.11 -21.46
N PHE A 26 28.14 18.06 -21.55
CA PHE A 26 27.97 17.14 -20.43
C PHE A 26 29.25 16.29 -20.32
N PRO A 27 29.88 16.19 -19.14
CA PRO A 27 30.99 15.27 -18.96
C PRO A 27 30.48 13.83 -19.06
N SER A 28 31.11 13.07 -19.96
CA SER A 28 31.01 11.61 -20.07
C SER A 28 31.30 10.96 -18.72
N LEU A 29 30.35 10.19 -18.19
CA LEU A 29 30.56 9.38 -16.99
C LEU A 29 31.42 8.16 -17.38
N SER A 30 32.65 8.12 -16.87
CA SER A 30 33.52 6.94 -16.87
C SER A 30 32.88 5.79 -16.08
N SER A 31 33.17 4.55 -16.48
CA SER A 31 32.66 3.34 -15.83
C SER A 31 33.12 3.24 -14.38
N LEU A 32 32.25 2.67 -13.55
CA LEU A 32 32.41 2.54 -12.10
C LEU A 32 33.34 1.36 -11.72
N GLU A 33 34.51 1.27 -12.36
CA GLU A 33 35.46 0.17 -12.16
C GLU A 33 36.87 0.65 -11.77
N GLU A 34 37.06 1.94 -11.48
CA GLU A 34 38.39 2.51 -11.24
C GLU A 34 38.55 3.28 -9.91
N THR A 35 37.75 2.97 -8.89
CA THR A 35 37.94 3.49 -7.52
C THR A 35 37.70 2.44 -6.44
N LEU A 36 38.48 1.37 -6.45
CA LEU A 36 38.67 0.52 -5.27
C LEU A 36 40.17 0.34 -5.00
N PRO A 37 40.65 0.59 -3.77
CA PRO A 37 42.04 0.34 -3.40
C PRO A 37 42.34 -1.16 -3.44
N LYS A 38 43.52 -1.51 -3.99
CA LYS A 38 44.16 -2.81 -3.86
C LYS A 38 44.89 -2.88 -2.53
N GLU A 39 44.49 -3.77 -1.64
CA GLU A 39 45.29 -4.34 -0.54
C GLU A 39 44.61 -5.66 -0.13
N GLU A 40 45.25 -6.72 0.36
CA GLU A 40 46.62 -7.24 0.38
C GLU A 40 46.44 -8.67 0.92
N GLU A 41 47.31 -9.60 0.53
CA GLU A 41 47.27 -10.98 1.00
C GLU A 41 47.53 -11.06 2.50
N SER A 42 46.60 -11.65 3.25
CA SER A 42 46.93 -12.25 4.55
C SER A 42 46.43 -13.69 4.58
N GLY A 43 47.39 -14.60 4.68
CA GLY A 43 47.20 -16.04 4.54
C GLY A 43 46.35 -16.64 5.65
N PHE A 44 45.53 -17.63 5.27
CA PHE A 44 45.01 -18.60 6.21
C PHE A 44 45.36 -20.01 5.75
N THR A 45 45.98 -20.73 6.67
CA THR A 45 46.59 -22.04 6.48
C THR A 45 45.52 -23.13 6.35
N VAL A 46 45.64 -23.94 5.30
CA VAL A 46 44.81 -25.13 5.07
C VAL A 46 45.28 -26.24 5.99
N VAL A 47 44.41 -26.72 6.89
CA VAL A 47 44.60 -28.02 7.57
C VAL A 47 43.80 -29.08 6.82
N VAL A 48 44.52 -29.88 6.04
CA VAL A 48 44.05 -31.13 5.45
C VAL A 48 44.09 -32.22 6.52
N SER A 49 42.98 -32.95 6.73
CA SER A 49 43.03 -34.30 7.32
C SER A 49 42.44 -35.31 6.36
N LYS A 50 43.22 -36.38 6.12
CA LYS A 50 42.96 -37.46 5.17
C LYS A 50 42.17 -38.60 5.81
N LYS A 51 41.23 -39.13 5.03
CA LYS A 51 40.84 -40.54 4.81
C LYS A 51 40.64 -41.49 6.01
N GLY A 52 39.41 -42.03 6.06
CA GLY A 52 39.13 -43.42 6.45
C GLY A 52 38.16 -44.09 5.48
N LYS A 53 38.61 -45.12 4.76
CA LYS A 53 37.80 -46.03 3.93
C LYS A 53 37.15 -47.11 4.81
N ARG A 54 35.89 -47.50 4.57
CA ARG A 54 35.51 -48.86 4.13
C ARG A 54 33.99 -49.12 4.01
N LYS A 55 33.66 -49.73 2.86
CA LYS A 55 32.73 -50.85 2.58
C LYS A 55 31.22 -50.61 2.51
N THR A 56 30.77 -50.76 1.27
CA THR A 56 29.47 -51.20 0.76
C THR A 56 28.99 -52.53 1.34
N LYS A 57 27.67 -52.66 1.54
CA LYS A 57 26.91 -53.89 1.23
C LYS A 57 25.44 -53.55 0.95
N SER A 58 24.89 -54.35 0.03
CA SER A 58 23.62 -54.29 -0.66
C SER A 58 22.40 -54.74 0.17
N GLU A 59 21.22 -54.43 -0.40
CA GLU A 59 20.07 -55.33 -0.66
C GLU A 59 18.70 -54.98 -0.08
N GLN A 60 17.71 -55.27 -0.93
CA GLN A 60 16.29 -54.89 -0.97
C GLN A 60 15.43 -55.63 0.06
N SER A 61 14.27 -55.08 0.44
CA SER A 61 12.96 -55.75 0.29
C SER A 61 11.77 -54.82 0.66
N LYS A 62 10.61 -55.16 0.09
CA LYS A 62 9.32 -54.46 0.01
C LYS A 62 8.36 -54.80 1.18
N THR A 63 7.56 -53.80 1.60
CA THR A 63 6.13 -53.71 2.08
C THR A 63 5.31 -54.96 2.49
N PRO A 64 4.08 -54.83 3.08
CA PRO A 64 3.48 -53.83 4.01
C PRO A 64 2.68 -54.53 5.15
N ILE A 65 2.15 -53.82 6.16
CA ILE A 65 0.92 -54.22 6.91
C ILE A 65 0.22 -52.97 7.46
N GLU A 66 -1.10 -53.00 7.31
CA GLU A 66 -2.14 -52.03 7.64
C GLU A 66 -2.71 -52.26 9.05
N THR A 67 -3.18 -51.20 9.73
CA THR A 67 -4.47 -51.08 10.46
C THR A 67 -4.43 -50.03 11.59
N LYS A 68 -5.62 -49.55 11.95
CA LYS A 68 -5.98 -48.21 12.47
C LYS A 68 -6.41 -48.30 13.98
N PRO A 69 -6.99 -47.24 14.62
CA PRO A 69 -6.69 -46.72 15.97
C PRO A 69 -7.70 -47.28 17.05
N PRO A 70 -7.97 -46.74 18.28
CA PRO A 70 -7.84 -45.37 18.84
C PRO A 70 -7.30 -45.26 20.29
N PHE A 71 -7.09 -44.04 20.81
CA PHE A 71 -7.63 -43.53 22.10
C PHE A 71 -7.02 -42.17 22.51
N SER A 72 -7.88 -41.26 22.97
CA SER A 72 -7.57 -40.04 23.73
C SER A 72 -7.35 -40.38 25.22
N PRO A 73 -6.78 -39.46 26.02
CA PRO A 73 -7.65 -38.79 27.02
C PRO A 73 -7.33 -37.31 27.29
N LYS A 74 -8.35 -36.64 27.84
CA LYS A 74 -8.35 -35.31 28.47
C LYS A 74 -7.73 -35.36 29.88
N THR A 75 -7.05 -34.30 30.31
CA THR A 75 -7.08 -33.66 31.66
C THR A 75 -6.10 -32.47 31.64
N GLU A 76 -6.58 -31.23 31.70
CA GLU A 76 -6.77 -30.37 32.89
C GLU A 76 -5.50 -29.90 33.62
N SER A 77 -5.44 -28.56 33.68
CA SER A 77 -4.65 -27.62 34.49
C SER A 77 -3.82 -28.15 35.67
N LYS A 78 -2.58 -27.66 35.78
CA LYS A 78 -2.03 -27.17 37.05
C LYS A 78 -1.01 -26.06 36.84
N GLU A 79 -1.31 -24.95 37.49
CA GLU A 79 -0.55 -23.72 37.69
C GLU A 79 0.72 -24.01 38.50
N SER A 80 1.85 -23.42 38.15
CA SER A 80 3.03 -23.38 39.03
C SER A 80 3.60 -21.97 39.07
N GLN A 81 3.51 -21.39 40.27
CA GLN A 81 4.07 -20.13 40.69
C GLN A 81 5.57 -20.31 40.95
N ILE A 82 6.40 -19.38 40.47
CA ILE A 82 7.80 -19.25 40.91
C ILE A 82 7.96 -17.89 41.57
N VAL A 83 8.28 -17.96 42.87
CA VAL A 83 8.48 -16.85 43.80
C VAL A 83 9.93 -16.34 43.72
N ARG A 84 10.09 -15.02 43.72
CA ARG A 84 11.36 -14.26 43.82
C ARG A 84 11.97 -14.35 45.22
N PRO A 85 13.31 -14.27 45.35
CA PRO A 85 13.95 -13.75 46.56
C PRO A 85 14.17 -12.23 46.48
N LYS A 86 13.82 -11.53 47.56
CA LYS A 86 14.21 -10.14 47.85
C LYS A 86 15.56 -10.14 48.58
N THR A 87 16.46 -9.22 48.23
CA THR A 87 17.51 -8.76 49.16
C THR A 87 17.66 -7.24 49.10
N THR A 88 17.19 -6.62 50.18
CA THR A 88 17.71 -5.49 50.97
C THR A 88 18.47 -4.34 50.28
N GLN A 89 17.88 -3.14 50.36
CA GLN A 89 18.58 -1.85 50.27
C GLN A 89 19.07 -1.43 51.66
N GLN A 90 20.26 -0.81 51.75
CA GLN A 90 20.55 0.38 52.55
C GLN A 90 21.97 0.93 52.22
N PRO A 91 22.30 2.20 52.55
CA PRO A 91 22.88 3.15 51.61
C PRO A 91 24.35 3.47 51.88
N VAL A 92 25.10 3.92 50.85
CA VAL A 92 26.47 4.44 51.05
C VAL A 92 26.64 5.84 50.48
N LYS A 93 27.27 6.64 51.34
CA LYS A 93 27.58 8.06 51.35
C LYS A 93 28.39 8.56 50.14
N HIS A 94 28.15 9.83 49.81
CA HIS A 94 29.03 10.66 48.98
C HIS A 94 30.44 10.78 49.56
N ILE A 95 31.46 10.51 48.73
CA ILE A 95 32.83 11.00 48.92
C ILE A 95 33.31 11.55 47.57
N LYS A 96 33.59 12.86 47.53
CA LYS A 96 34.34 13.52 46.46
C LYS A 96 35.84 13.24 46.67
N LYS A 97 36.56 12.80 45.65
CA LYS A 97 38.00 13.09 45.49
C LYS A 97 38.37 13.29 44.02
N HIS A 98 39.17 14.34 43.83
CA HIS A 98 39.74 14.85 42.58
C HIS A 98 40.62 13.81 41.85
N LYS A 99 40.67 13.92 40.52
CA LYS A 99 41.67 13.27 39.66
C LYS A 99 42.42 14.35 38.85
N PRO A 100 43.75 14.27 38.68
CA PRO A 100 44.53 15.28 37.96
C PRO A 100 44.50 15.07 36.43
N SER A 101 44.71 16.17 35.72
CA SER A 101 44.72 16.34 34.26
C SER A 101 46.13 16.22 33.66
N THR A 102 46.29 15.42 32.60
CA THR A 102 47.23 15.64 31.49
C THR A 102 46.82 14.76 30.28
N PRO A 103 47.18 15.09 29.03
CA PRO A 103 46.27 15.04 27.88
C PRO A 103 46.51 13.85 26.96
N GLN A 104 45.45 13.39 26.28
CA GLN A 104 45.52 12.41 25.19
C GLN A 104 45.60 13.11 23.83
N PRO A 105 46.32 12.54 22.85
CA PRO A 105 46.42 13.05 21.50
C PRO A 105 45.18 12.69 20.66
N THR A 106 44.87 13.59 19.75
CA THR A 106 43.74 13.60 18.82
C THR A 106 43.81 12.43 17.83
N GLN A 107 42.77 11.60 17.79
CA GLN A 107 42.45 10.77 16.63
C GLN A 107 41.13 11.25 16.04
N GLN A 108 41.15 11.62 14.77
CA GLN A 108 39.99 11.99 13.97
C GLN A 108 39.18 10.72 13.68
N GLU A 109 37.92 10.71 14.11
CA GLU A 109 36.95 9.69 13.73
C GLU A 109 36.16 10.22 12.53
N GLU A 110 36.25 9.52 11.40
CA GLU A 110 35.50 9.80 10.18
C GLU A 110 33.99 9.72 10.45
N GLN A 111 33.29 10.83 10.24
CA GLN A 111 31.84 10.87 10.25
C GLN A 111 31.29 10.18 9.00
N ILE A 112 30.77 8.97 9.17
CA ILE A 112 29.89 8.33 8.18
C ILE A 112 28.56 9.11 8.17
N VAL A 113 28.44 10.03 7.21
CA VAL A 113 27.20 10.76 6.93
C VAL A 113 26.16 9.79 6.36
N ARG A 114 25.20 9.36 7.18
CA ARG A 114 23.97 8.73 6.69
C ARG A 114 23.10 9.79 6.01
N PRO A 115 22.67 9.62 4.74
CA PRO A 115 21.71 10.53 4.14
C PRO A 115 20.35 10.37 4.86
N LYS A 116 19.88 11.45 5.50
CA LYS A 116 18.48 11.58 5.89
C LYS A 116 17.69 11.93 4.64
N THR A 117 17.07 10.95 4.01
CA THR A 117 16.05 11.20 2.99
C THR A 117 14.77 11.65 3.70
N GLN A 118 14.63 12.95 3.98
CA GLN A 118 13.34 13.55 4.26
C GLN A 118 12.58 13.64 2.93
N PHE A 119 11.53 12.85 2.79
CA PHE A 119 10.57 12.96 1.71
C PHE A 119 9.69 14.20 1.95
N ASP A 120 10.23 15.38 1.67
CA ASP A 120 9.49 16.63 1.68
C ASP A 120 8.76 16.83 0.35
N VAL A 121 7.61 16.17 0.21
CA VAL A 121 6.60 16.59 -0.76
C VAL A 121 5.64 17.51 -0.03
N LYS A 122 5.69 18.82 -0.34
CA LYS A 122 4.65 19.76 0.09
C LYS A 122 3.32 19.29 -0.51
N PRO A 123 2.27 18.97 0.28
CA PRO A 123 0.96 18.67 -0.27
C PRO A 123 0.46 19.92 -1.01
N LYS A 124 0.09 19.77 -2.28
CA LYS A 124 -0.64 20.79 -3.03
C LYS A 124 -2.05 20.90 -2.43
N PHE A 125 -2.21 21.68 -1.36
CA PHE A 125 -3.52 22.09 -0.90
C PHE A 125 -4.11 23.03 -1.96
N ARG A 126 -5.19 22.59 -2.63
CA ARG A 126 -5.99 23.44 -3.51
C ARG A 126 -7.26 23.91 -2.82
N GLU A 127 -7.79 25.01 -3.35
CA GLU A 127 -8.72 25.99 -2.77
C GLU A 127 -9.89 25.45 -1.92
N PRO A 128 -10.38 26.26 -0.96
CA PRO A 128 -11.53 25.92 -0.14
C PRO A 128 -12.81 25.82 -0.99
N TYR A 129 -13.29 24.59 -1.18
CA TYR A 129 -14.60 24.29 -1.74
C TYR A 129 -15.71 24.93 -0.89
N LYS A 130 -16.65 25.61 -1.55
CA LYS A 130 -17.85 26.17 -0.90
C LYS A 130 -18.85 25.03 -0.63
N PRO A 131 -19.27 24.82 0.63
CA PRO A 131 -20.07 23.67 1.01
C PRO A 131 -21.50 23.75 0.46
N VAL A 132 -22.01 22.63 -0.04
CA VAL A 132 -23.45 22.34 0.00
C VAL A 132 -23.73 21.83 1.42
N LEU A 133 -24.33 22.69 2.24
CA LEU A 133 -24.76 22.37 3.59
C LEU A 133 -25.78 21.23 3.53
N THR A 134 -25.34 20.01 3.84
CA THR A 134 -26.25 19.00 4.37
C THR A 134 -26.53 19.42 5.81
N ASN A 135 -27.79 19.68 6.14
CA ASN A 135 -28.25 19.95 7.51
C ASN A 135 -28.15 18.68 8.37
N TYR A 136 -26.94 18.14 8.54
CA TYR A 136 -26.69 17.03 9.43
C TYR A 136 -26.30 17.56 10.79
N ASP A 137 -27.22 17.40 11.75
CA ASP A 137 -27.04 17.88 13.10
C ASP A 137 -25.92 17.09 13.82
N LYS A 138 -24.85 17.82 14.20
CA LYS A 138 -23.74 17.25 14.99
C LYS A 138 -24.22 16.68 16.34
N SER A 139 -25.38 17.09 16.83
CA SER A 139 -26.00 16.54 18.05
C SER A 139 -26.43 15.09 17.83
N GLN A 140 -27.17 14.79 16.74
CA GLN A 140 -27.61 13.43 16.40
C GLN A 140 -26.45 12.48 16.20
N PHE A 141 -25.35 12.95 15.59
CA PHE A 141 -24.13 12.17 15.48
C PHE A 141 -23.60 11.70 16.84
N ARG A 142 -23.52 12.63 17.80
CA ARG A 142 -22.97 12.37 19.13
C ARG A 142 -23.86 11.43 19.93
N GLU A 143 -25.17 11.48 19.72
CA GLU A 143 -26.11 10.54 20.31
C GLU A 143 -25.96 9.14 19.73
N LYS A 144 -25.95 9.02 18.39
CA LYS A 144 -25.75 7.74 17.71
C LYS A 144 -24.42 7.06 18.08
N GLN A 145 -23.36 7.83 18.36
CA GLN A 145 -22.08 7.28 18.87
C GLN A 145 -22.19 6.56 20.24
N LYS A 146 -23.33 6.61 20.93
CA LYS A 146 -23.58 5.84 22.15
C LYS A 146 -24.21 4.46 21.86
N GLU A 147 -24.78 4.28 20.67
CA GLU A 147 -25.50 3.07 20.27
C GLU A 147 -24.59 2.10 19.53
N LYS A 148 -24.80 0.80 19.70
CA LYS A 148 -24.04 -0.24 18.99
C LYS A 148 -24.91 -0.89 17.94
N ARG A 149 -24.32 -1.19 16.78
CA ARG A 149 -24.96 -1.95 15.69
C ARG A 149 -26.19 -1.25 15.10
N ILE A 150 -26.10 0.07 14.91
CA ILE A 150 -27.14 0.84 14.22
C ILE A 150 -27.29 0.32 12.80
N LEU A 151 -28.52 0.12 12.34
CA LEU A 151 -28.77 -0.30 10.96
C LEU A 151 -28.39 0.82 9.98
N ARG A 152 -27.98 0.43 8.77
CA ARG A 152 -27.65 1.40 7.72
C ARG A 152 -28.81 2.33 7.42
N GLU A 153 -30.01 1.78 7.35
CA GLU A 153 -31.25 2.49 7.03
C GLU A 153 -31.64 3.48 8.14
N GLU A 154 -31.28 3.18 9.39
CA GLU A 154 -31.47 4.10 10.53
C GLU A 154 -30.41 5.22 10.54
N LEU A 155 -29.18 4.90 10.11
CA LEU A 155 -28.10 5.88 10.07
C LEU A 155 -28.24 6.83 8.88
N PHE A 156 -28.59 6.29 7.72
CA PHE A 156 -28.74 6.97 6.44
C PHE A 156 -30.11 6.61 5.83
N PRO A 157 -31.21 7.17 6.37
CA PRO A 157 -32.53 6.93 5.81
C PRO A 157 -32.56 7.38 4.36
N GLU A 158 -33.05 6.51 3.47
CA GLU A 158 -33.28 6.90 2.10
C GLU A 158 -34.34 8.00 2.09
N ILE A 159 -33.94 9.20 1.66
CA ILE A 159 -34.91 10.24 1.39
C ILE A 159 -35.70 9.72 0.19
N HIS A 160 -36.97 9.37 0.39
CA HIS A 160 -37.91 9.18 -0.70
C HIS A 160 -38.03 10.51 -1.45
N GLN A 161 -37.13 10.76 -2.39
CA GLN A 161 -37.27 11.86 -3.32
C GLN A 161 -38.42 11.48 -4.23
N SER A 162 -39.56 12.15 -4.04
CA SER A 162 -40.52 12.37 -5.12
C SER A 162 -39.73 12.81 -6.36
N GLU A 163 -39.80 11.99 -7.40
CA GLU A 163 -39.35 12.24 -8.78
C GLU A 163 -38.47 13.50 -8.95
N SER A 164 -37.17 13.34 -8.75
CA SER A 164 -36.22 14.30 -9.31
C SER A 164 -36.16 14.07 -10.83
N PRO A 165 -36.17 15.12 -11.66
CA PRO A 165 -36.36 14.97 -13.10
C PRO A 165 -35.22 14.17 -13.70
N GLU A 166 -35.57 13.26 -14.63
CA GLU A 166 -34.63 12.51 -15.47
C GLU A 166 -33.55 13.46 -15.99
N THR A 167 -32.37 13.44 -15.35
CA THR A 167 -31.18 13.99 -15.96
C THR A 167 -30.84 13.11 -17.13
N SER A 168 -31.21 13.60 -18.32
CA SER A 168 -30.77 13.08 -19.61
C SER A 168 -29.31 12.63 -19.56
N PRO A 169 -28.96 11.48 -20.19
CA PRO A 169 -27.63 10.93 -20.12
C PRO A 169 -26.64 11.94 -20.71
N LYS A 170 -25.82 12.55 -19.84
CA LYS A 170 -24.65 13.30 -20.29
C LYS A 170 -23.80 12.32 -21.08
N LYS A 171 -23.68 12.54 -22.39
CA LYS A 171 -22.75 11.78 -23.24
C LYS A 171 -21.36 11.89 -22.62
N VAL A 172 -20.90 10.81 -22.00
CA VAL A 172 -19.51 10.65 -21.60
C VAL A 172 -18.71 10.63 -22.90
N VAL A 173 -18.05 11.74 -23.22
CA VAL A 173 -17.09 11.77 -24.32
C VAL A 173 -15.85 11.04 -23.82
N THR A 174 -15.83 9.71 -23.94
CA THR A 174 -14.59 8.95 -23.80
C THR A 174 -13.70 9.26 -25.00
N PRO A 175 -12.43 9.65 -24.82
CA PRO A 175 -11.51 9.96 -25.93
C PRO A 175 -11.18 8.77 -26.84
N ILE A 176 -11.69 7.59 -26.54
CA ILE A 176 -11.36 6.34 -27.21
C ILE A 176 -12.67 5.66 -27.62
N GLN A 177 -12.81 5.35 -28.91
CA GLN A 177 -13.88 4.47 -29.41
C GLN A 177 -13.56 3.03 -28.99
N TRP A 178 -14.41 2.43 -28.17
CA TRP A 178 -14.19 1.12 -27.58
C TRP A 178 -14.89 0.01 -28.41
N PRO A 179 -14.23 -1.13 -28.66
CA PRO A 179 -14.90 -2.30 -29.22
C PRO A 179 -15.94 -2.86 -28.22
N THR A 180 -17.18 -3.01 -28.66
CA THR A 180 -18.34 -3.43 -27.85
C THR A 180 -18.27 -4.87 -27.32
N SER A 181 -17.32 -5.69 -27.77
CA SER A 181 -17.18 -7.10 -27.38
C SER A 181 -16.48 -7.33 -26.03
N ASN A 182 -15.87 -6.29 -25.45
CA ASN A 182 -14.99 -6.42 -24.27
C ASN A 182 -15.55 -5.69 -23.03
N PHE A 183 -16.88 -5.70 -22.82
CA PHE A 183 -17.53 -4.94 -21.74
C PHE A 183 -18.21 -5.84 -20.68
N TYR A 184 -17.84 -5.66 -19.42
CA TYR A 184 -18.37 -6.37 -18.26
C TYR A 184 -19.36 -5.52 -17.47
N LYS A 185 -20.51 -6.10 -17.14
CA LYS A 185 -21.47 -5.53 -16.19
C LYS A 185 -21.17 -6.05 -14.79
N LEU A 186 -20.38 -5.31 -14.03
CA LEU A 186 -20.03 -5.60 -12.66
C LEU A 186 -21.12 -5.08 -11.71
N LYS A 187 -21.29 -5.80 -10.59
CA LYS A 187 -22.16 -5.39 -9.50
C LYS A 187 -21.39 -4.49 -8.54
N ASP A 188 -22.10 -3.61 -7.86
CA ASP A 188 -21.53 -2.83 -6.75
C ASP A 188 -21.08 -3.74 -5.59
N TYR A 189 -20.08 -3.28 -4.84
CA TYR A 189 -19.81 -3.81 -3.51
C TYR A 189 -21.00 -3.56 -2.57
N GLN A 190 -21.23 -4.50 -1.66
CA GLN A 190 -22.21 -4.31 -0.59
C GLN A 190 -21.59 -3.48 0.53
N MET A 191 -22.20 -2.34 0.84
CA MET A 191 -21.83 -1.49 1.97
C MET A 191 -22.14 -2.17 3.32
N CYS A 192 -21.65 -1.60 4.41
CA CYS A 192 -21.88 -2.05 5.78
C CYS A 192 -23.37 -2.05 6.12
N LYS A 193 -23.86 -3.20 6.59
CA LYS A 193 -25.24 -3.38 7.07
C LYS A 193 -25.47 -2.75 8.45
N TYR A 194 -24.45 -2.76 9.30
CA TYR A 194 -24.52 -2.23 10.67
C TYR A 194 -23.31 -1.36 10.96
N TYR A 195 -23.51 -0.31 11.76
CA TYR A 195 -22.48 0.62 12.18
C TYR A 195 -22.24 0.55 13.68
N GLN A 196 -21.00 0.78 14.09
CA GLN A 196 -20.58 0.78 15.49
C GLN A 196 -19.89 2.09 15.88
N PRO A 197 -19.91 2.47 17.17
CA PRO A 197 -19.22 3.66 17.63
C PRO A 197 -17.71 3.58 17.42
N THR A 198 -17.12 4.73 17.09
CA THR A 198 -15.67 4.91 17.15
C THR A 198 -15.27 5.12 18.60
N SER A 199 -15.26 4.03 19.38
CA SER A 199 -15.08 4.08 20.85
C SER A 199 -13.64 4.29 21.30
N LYS A 200 -12.66 4.17 20.41
CA LYS A 200 -11.24 4.24 20.72
C LYS A 200 -10.49 5.09 19.71
N ARG A 201 -9.45 5.77 20.19
CA ARG A 201 -8.52 6.51 19.35
C ARG A 201 -7.84 5.53 18.39
N LEU A 202 -7.76 5.93 17.13
CA LEU A 202 -6.98 5.23 16.11
C LEU A 202 -5.52 5.10 16.56
N GLU A 203 -4.97 3.89 16.50
CA GLU A 203 -3.59 3.63 16.92
C GLU A 203 -2.63 3.55 15.73
N LEU A 204 -3.05 2.97 14.61
CA LEU A 204 -2.27 2.94 13.37
C LEU A 204 -3.16 2.89 12.12
N LEU A 205 -2.61 3.33 10.99
CA LEU A 205 -3.20 3.15 9.67
C LEU A 205 -2.38 2.12 8.88
N VAL A 206 -3.01 1.34 8.02
CA VAL A 206 -2.32 0.34 7.18
C VAL A 206 -2.59 0.66 5.72
N LEU A 207 -1.55 1.05 4.97
CA LEU A 207 -1.60 1.09 3.52
C LEU A 207 -1.55 -0.35 2.99
N VAL A 208 -2.54 -0.74 2.20
CA VAL A 208 -2.68 -2.09 1.64
C VAL A 208 -2.75 -1.97 0.13
N GLU A 209 -1.86 -2.67 -0.54
CA GLU A 209 -1.86 -2.79 -1.99
C GLU A 209 -1.93 -4.27 -2.37
N TYR A 210 -2.71 -4.59 -3.40
CA TYR A 210 -2.87 -5.96 -3.89
C TYR A 210 -2.14 -6.16 -5.21
N TRP A 211 -1.69 -7.39 -5.45
CA TRP A 211 -1.02 -7.77 -6.68
C TRP A 211 -2.05 -8.28 -7.71
N PRO A 212 -2.22 -7.60 -8.86
CA PRO A 212 -3.22 -8.01 -9.85
C PRO A 212 -3.01 -9.41 -10.42
N GLY A 213 -1.77 -9.90 -10.46
CA GLY A 213 -1.47 -11.26 -10.94
C GLY A 213 -2.13 -12.36 -10.11
N ASP A 214 -2.28 -12.18 -8.78
CA ASP A 214 -3.00 -13.14 -7.95
C ASP A 214 -4.51 -12.85 -7.94
N LYS A 215 -4.89 -11.57 -7.80
CA LYS A 215 -6.29 -11.14 -7.76
C LYS A 215 -7.07 -11.54 -9.02
N CYS A 216 -6.46 -11.39 -10.19
CA CYS A 216 -7.08 -11.66 -11.48
C CYS A 216 -6.81 -13.09 -11.99
N SER A 217 -6.26 -13.98 -11.15
CA SER A 217 -5.97 -15.36 -11.55
C SER A 217 -7.21 -16.27 -11.54
N LYS A 218 -8.26 -15.89 -10.79
CA LYS A 218 -9.49 -16.70 -10.60
C LYS A 218 -10.73 -16.09 -11.28
N GLU A 219 -10.67 -14.82 -11.64
CA GLU A 219 -11.74 -14.09 -12.32
C GLU A 219 -11.16 -13.07 -13.29
N VAL A 220 -11.91 -12.73 -14.34
CA VAL A 220 -11.48 -11.71 -15.31
C VAL A 220 -11.60 -10.32 -14.68
N CYS A 221 -10.48 -9.63 -14.60
CA CYS A 221 -10.46 -8.22 -14.22
C CYS A 221 -10.80 -7.34 -15.43
N SER A 222 -11.40 -6.20 -15.16
CA SER A 222 -11.74 -5.20 -16.19
C SER A 222 -11.48 -3.80 -15.62
N LEU A 223 -11.37 -2.79 -16.48
CA LEU A 223 -11.10 -1.42 -16.09
C LEU A 223 -12.35 -0.54 -16.27
N PRO A 224 -12.62 0.41 -15.36
CA PRO A 224 -13.59 1.46 -15.60
C PRO A 224 -13.32 2.17 -16.94
N LEU A 225 -14.38 2.60 -17.64
CA LEU A 225 -14.27 3.25 -18.95
C LEU A 225 -13.34 4.48 -18.94
N GLY A 226 -13.34 5.23 -17.84
CA GLY A 226 -12.52 6.42 -17.67
C GLY A 226 -11.03 6.15 -17.40
N THR A 227 -10.62 4.90 -17.19
CA THR A 227 -9.23 4.56 -16.83
C THR A 227 -8.33 4.76 -18.04
N GLN A 228 -7.35 5.66 -17.89
CA GLN A 228 -6.48 6.08 -19.00
C GLN A 228 -5.10 5.44 -18.95
N ASN A 229 -4.59 5.12 -17.77
CA ASN A 229 -3.24 4.62 -17.59
C ASN A 229 -3.22 3.47 -16.58
N VAL A 230 -2.58 2.37 -16.96
CA VAL A 230 -2.33 1.22 -16.09
C VAL A 230 -0.88 0.82 -16.23
N LYS A 231 -0.24 0.50 -15.11
CA LYS A 231 1.14 0.02 -15.07
C LYS A 231 1.18 -1.35 -14.41
N GLU A 232 2.17 -2.15 -14.77
CA GLU A 232 2.50 -3.36 -14.04
C GLU A 232 3.06 -2.95 -12.67
N LYS A 233 2.19 -2.92 -11.66
CA LYS A 233 2.53 -2.67 -10.26
C LYS A 233 1.41 -3.16 -9.35
N PHE A 234 1.64 -3.11 -8.04
CA PHE A 234 0.56 -3.29 -7.08
C PHE A 234 -0.52 -2.20 -7.27
N PHE A 235 -1.78 -2.56 -7.05
CA PHE A 235 -2.90 -1.63 -7.07
C PHE A 235 -3.35 -1.32 -5.64
N LEU A 236 -3.79 -0.09 -5.41
CA LEU A 236 -4.27 0.32 -4.09
C LEU A 236 -5.51 -0.49 -3.71
N HIS A 237 -5.41 -1.26 -2.63
CA HIS A 237 -6.55 -1.95 -2.04
C HIS A 237 -7.26 -1.00 -1.07
N GLY A 238 -6.52 -0.48 -0.09
CA GLY A 238 -7.05 0.54 0.80
C GLY A 238 -6.12 1.00 1.91
N PHE A 239 -6.70 1.79 2.83
CA PHE A 239 -5.95 2.48 3.87
C PHE A 239 -6.61 2.31 5.24
N TRP A 240 -6.33 1.21 5.90
CA TRP A 240 -7.22 0.70 6.94
C TRP A 240 -6.85 1.17 8.35
N PRO A 241 -7.78 1.78 9.09
CA PRO A 241 -7.62 2.04 10.51
C PRO A 241 -7.57 0.73 11.31
N GLN A 242 -6.55 0.57 12.15
CA GLN A 242 -6.38 -0.63 12.98
C GLN A 242 -5.97 -0.31 14.42
N TYR A 243 -6.29 -1.26 15.31
CA TYR A 243 -5.69 -1.35 16.64
C TYR A 243 -4.31 -2.03 16.57
N GLU A 244 -3.42 -1.77 17.54
CA GLU A 244 -2.11 -2.40 17.71
C GLU A 244 -2.24 -3.93 17.89
N ASN A 245 -3.37 -4.41 18.41
CA ASN A 245 -3.65 -5.85 18.49
C ASN A 245 -4.07 -6.47 17.13
N SER A 246 -4.01 -5.71 16.03
CA SER A 246 -4.34 -6.13 14.67
C SER A 246 -5.78 -6.62 14.49
N ARG A 247 -6.71 -6.05 15.25
CA ARG A 247 -8.14 -6.12 14.99
C ARG A 247 -8.52 -4.93 14.10
N ASP A 248 -9.21 -5.22 13.00
CA ASP A 248 -9.64 -4.19 12.06
C ASP A 248 -10.75 -3.34 12.70
N MET A 249 -10.65 -2.03 12.53
CA MET A 249 -11.77 -1.13 12.82
C MET A 249 -12.64 -1.10 11.56
N VAL A 250 -13.89 -1.55 11.68
CA VAL A 250 -14.80 -1.62 10.53
C VAL A 250 -16.16 -1.00 10.79
N CYS A 251 -16.79 -0.47 9.74
CA CYS A 251 -18.17 0.02 9.74
C CYS A 251 -18.46 0.97 10.91
N CYS A 252 -17.71 2.06 11.02
CA CYS A 252 -17.90 2.99 12.14
C CYS A 252 -18.96 4.05 11.81
N ILE A 253 -19.67 4.53 12.83
CA ILE A 253 -20.66 5.60 12.68
C ILE A 253 -19.94 6.86 12.16
N TYR A 254 -20.40 7.37 11.02
CA TYR A 254 -19.89 8.57 10.36
C TYR A 254 -21.06 9.48 9.95
N PRO A 255 -20.92 10.82 10.01
CA PRO A 255 -22.05 11.74 9.83
C PRO A 255 -22.57 11.86 8.37
N ILE A 256 -21.78 11.43 7.38
CA ILE A 256 -22.10 11.60 5.95
C ILE A 256 -22.15 10.21 5.29
N SER A 257 -23.17 9.95 4.49
CA SER A 257 -23.31 8.68 3.77
C SER A 257 -22.26 8.54 2.65
N ASP A 258 -21.96 7.29 2.29
CA ASP A 258 -21.14 6.96 1.12
C ASP A 258 -21.73 7.56 -0.17
N ARG A 259 -23.05 7.58 -0.34
CA ARG A 259 -23.70 8.16 -1.53
C ARG A 259 -23.43 9.66 -1.67
N GLU A 260 -23.51 10.39 -0.56
CA GLU A 260 -23.25 11.84 -0.56
C GLU A 260 -21.75 12.13 -0.79
N ILE A 261 -20.87 11.34 -0.19
CA ILE A 261 -19.41 11.46 -0.42
C ILE A 261 -19.07 11.14 -1.88
N GLU A 262 -19.64 10.09 -2.44
CA GLU A 262 -19.46 9.68 -3.83
C GLU A 262 -19.90 10.78 -4.78
N LYS A 263 -21.10 11.35 -4.59
CA LYS A 263 -21.60 12.48 -5.37
C LYS A 263 -20.61 13.64 -5.37
N ARG A 264 -20.16 14.07 -4.19
CA ARG A 264 -19.19 15.17 -4.04
C ARG A 264 -17.83 14.85 -4.64
N MET A 265 -17.41 13.58 -4.64
CA MET A 265 -16.16 13.13 -5.26
C MET A 265 -16.27 13.18 -6.79
N LEU A 266 -17.38 12.71 -7.35
CA LEU A 266 -17.64 12.71 -8.79
C LEU A 266 -17.76 14.12 -9.39
N GLU A 267 -18.18 15.11 -8.58
CA GLU A 267 -18.18 16.53 -8.96
C GLU A 267 -16.75 17.13 -9.04
N ARG A 268 -15.73 16.43 -8.55
CA ARG A 268 -14.32 16.86 -8.54
C ARG A 268 -13.54 16.09 -9.60
N GLU A 269 -13.44 16.64 -10.81
CA GLU A 269 -12.83 15.95 -11.95
C GLU A 269 -11.39 15.49 -11.66
N GLU A 270 -10.56 16.31 -11.00
CA GLU A 270 -9.18 15.92 -10.68
C GLU A 270 -9.10 14.71 -9.74
N LEU A 271 -9.91 14.70 -8.68
CA LEU A 271 -9.95 13.60 -7.72
C LEU A 271 -10.52 12.34 -8.39
N LYS A 272 -11.58 12.48 -9.19
CA LYS A 272 -12.16 11.38 -9.96
C LYS A 272 -11.12 10.74 -10.88
N GLN A 273 -10.35 11.54 -11.60
CA GLN A 273 -9.27 11.02 -12.47
C GLN A 273 -8.16 10.36 -11.66
N GLU A 274 -7.82 10.87 -10.48
CA GLU A 274 -6.82 10.24 -9.61
C GLU A 274 -7.30 8.87 -9.11
N VAL A 275 -8.56 8.76 -8.69
CA VAL A 275 -9.19 7.49 -8.27
C VAL A 275 -9.23 6.51 -9.43
N LEU A 276 -9.65 6.93 -10.62
CA LEU A 276 -9.68 6.11 -11.84
C LEU A 276 -8.33 5.48 -12.18
N ASN A 277 -7.22 6.18 -11.93
CA ASN A 277 -5.88 5.70 -12.27
C ASN A 277 -5.17 4.99 -11.10
N SER A 278 -5.67 5.14 -9.87
CA SER A 278 -4.91 4.75 -8.67
C SER A 278 -5.66 3.84 -7.70
N TRP A 279 -6.99 3.92 -7.64
CA TRP A 279 -7.83 3.16 -6.69
C TRP A 279 -9.08 2.58 -7.37
N MET A 280 -8.88 2.08 -8.58
CA MET A 280 -9.95 1.72 -9.49
C MET A 280 -10.69 0.43 -9.14
N SER A 281 -11.91 0.30 -9.67
CA SER A 281 -12.75 -0.89 -9.53
C SER A 281 -12.43 -1.96 -10.59
N THR A 282 -11.79 -3.08 -10.22
CA THR A 282 -11.41 -4.12 -11.20
C THR A 282 -12.37 -5.31 -11.33
N THR A 283 -13.12 -5.64 -10.27
CA THR A 283 -14.02 -6.81 -10.24
C THR A 283 -15.42 -6.50 -9.70
N ARG A 284 -15.59 -5.37 -8.99
CA ARG A 284 -16.89 -4.86 -8.52
C ARG A 284 -16.86 -3.34 -8.44
N CYS A 285 -17.98 -2.71 -8.78
CA CYS A 285 -18.10 -1.25 -8.77
C CYS A 285 -18.22 -0.67 -7.36
N ARG A 286 -18.02 0.64 -7.27
CA ARG A 286 -18.02 1.41 -6.02
C ARG A 286 -16.96 0.95 -5.01
N ASN A 287 -15.78 0.52 -5.50
CA ASN A 287 -14.70 0.00 -4.66
C ASN A 287 -14.20 1.04 -3.63
N LEU A 288 -13.92 2.26 -4.07
CA LEU A 288 -13.50 3.34 -3.16
C LEU A 288 -14.53 3.58 -2.04
N MET A 289 -15.82 3.63 -2.38
CA MET A 289 -16.88 3.80 -1.38
C MET A 289 -16.99 2.62 -0.44
N TYR A 290 -16.78 1.39 -0.91
CA TYR A 290 -16.71 0.22 -0.03
C TYR A 290 -15.54 0.32 0.95
N GLN A 291 -14.36 0.72 0.48
CA GLN A 291 -13.19 0.91 1.35
C GLN A 291 -13.39 2.06 2.34
N TRP A 292 -14.04 3.15 1.92
CA TRP A 292 -14.42 4.23 2.82
C TRP A 292 -15.44 3.77 3.87
N ASP A 293 -16.58 3.24 3.43
CA ASP A 293 -17.69 2.84 4.29
C ASP A 293 -17.26 1.79 5.34
N LYS A 294 -16.53 0.77 4.88
CA LYS A 294 -16.03 -0.30 5.74
C LYS A 294 -14.85 0.12 6.59
N HIS A 295 -13.88 0.88 6.09
CA HIS A 295 -12.64 1.17 6.83
C HIS A 295 -12.47 2.66 7.12
N GLY A 296 -12.58 3.52 6.12
CA GLY A 296 -12.38 4.96 6.25
C GLY A 296 -13.27 5.65 7.29
N THR A 297 -14.51 5.21 7.48
CA THR A 297 -15.44 5.72 8.51
C THR A 297 -14.87 5.63 9.94
N CYS A 298 -14.00 4.65 10.19
CA CYS A 298 -13.33 4.45 11.48
C CYS A 298 -12.13 5.37 11.72
N SER A 299 -11.76 6.18 10.74
CA SER A 299 -10.61 7.06 10.78
C SER A 299 -10.92 8.47 11.32
N SER A 300 -12.17 8.72 11.76
CA SER A 300 -12.68 10.04 12.13
C SER A 300 -11.93 10.74 13.28
N SER A 301 -11.18 10.00 14.11
CA SER A 301 -10.30 10.58 15.13
C SER A 301 -9.04 11.26 14.56
N VAL A 302 -8.68 10.95 13.31
CA VAL A 302 -7.57 11.55 12.56
C VAL A 302 -8.10 12.39 11.39
N TYR A 303 -9.01 11.81 10.59
CA TYR A 303 -9.66 12.45 9.46
C TYR A 303 -11.12 12.79 9.79
N GLY A 304 -11.29 13.64 10.81
CA GLY A 304 -12.60 14.17 11.20
C GLY A 304 -12.96 15.46 10.48
N GLY A 305 -14.14 15.98 10.79
CA GLY A 305 -14.65 17.23 10.22
C GLY A 305 -15.36 17.04 8.87
N GLU A 306 -15.79 18.15 8.29
CA GLU A 306 -16.61 18.14 7.08
C GLU A 306 -15.90 17.49 5.89
N ASN A 307 -14.61 17.79 5.69
CA ASN A 307 -13.81 17.26 4.58
C ASN A 307 -12.94 16.05 4.96
N GLY A 308 -13.13 15.45 6.14
CA GLY A 308 -12.30 14.35 6.63
C GLY A 308 -12.25 13.14 5.67
N HIS A 309 -13.35 12.85 4.99
CA HIS A 309 -13.40 11.81 3.96
C HIS A 309 -12.48 12.10 2.77
N PHE A 310 -12.41 13.35 2.31
CA PHE A 310 -11.47 13.74 1.26
C PHE A 310 -10.03 13.75 1.74
N ASP A 311 -9.78 14.21 2.97
CA ASP A 311 -8.44 14.15 3.58
C ASP A 311 -7.92 12.69 3.60
N TYR A 312 -8.78 11.74 3.98
CA TYR A 312 -8.46 10.31 4.00
C TYR A 312 -8.17 9.77 2.59
N ILE A 313 -9.06 10.03 1.63
CA ILE A 313 -8.93 9.53 0.24
C ILE A 313 -7.64 10.08 -0.36
N GLN A 314 -7.42 11.40 -0.27
CA GLN A 314 -6.25 12.06 -0.84
C GLN A 314 -4.96 11.58 -0.17
N THR A 315 -4.96 11.36 1.14
CA THR A 315 -3.77 10.85 1.83
C THR A 315 -3.39 9.45 1.33
N ALA A 316 -4.36 8.56 1.17
CA ALA A 316 -4.11 7.21 0.65
C ALA A 316 -3.58 7.25 -0.80
N LEU A 317 -4.20 8.07 -1.65
CA LEU A 317 -3.76 8.28 -3.03
C LEU A 317 -2.33 8.84 -3.09
N ASN A 318 -2.02 9.85 -2.27
CA ASN A 318 -0.68 10.44 -2.19
C ASN A 318 0.37 9.40 -1.76
N LEU A 319 0.09 8.60 -0.72
CA LEU A 319 1.01 7.56 -0.25
C LEU A 319 1.30 6.53 -1.35
N TYR A 320 0.26 6.05 -2.02
CA TYR A 320 0.36 5.09 -3.12
C TYR A 320 1.09 5.66 -4.34
N ASN A 321 0.82 6.91 -4.72
CA ASN A 321 1.42 7.54 -5.89
C ASN A 321 2.90 7.88 -5.68
N ASN A 322 3.34 8.05 -4.43
CA ASN A 322 4.73 8.36 -4.11
C ASN A 322 5.66 7.14 -4.10
N ILE A 323 5.12 5.92 -4.00
CA ILE A 323 5.95 4.72 -3.87
C ILE A 323 5.46 3.62 -4.81
N ASP A 324 6.30 3.26 -5.78
CA ASP A 324 6.09 2.09 -6.62
C ASP A 324 6.93 0.92 -6.08
N PHE A 325 6.32 0.11 -5.20
CA PHE A 325 7.01 -1.01 -4.56
C PHE A 325 7.44 -2.09 -5.55
N TRP A 326 6.65 -2.32 -6.61
CA TRP A 326 6.99 -3.30 -7.63
C TRP A 326 8.23 -2.87 -8.41
N LYS A 327 8.23 -1.63 -8.92
CA LYS A 327 9.39 -1.07 -9.60
C LYS A 327 10.64 -1.10 -8.72
N PHE A 328 10.50 -0.74 -7.44
CA PHE A 328 11.61 -0.83 -6.50
C PHE A 328 12.16 -2.25 -6.37
N LEU A 329 11.30 -3.27 -6.27
CA LEU A 329 11.71 -4.67 -6.18
C LEU A 329 12.44 -5.13 -7.45
N GLN A 330 11.95 -4.73 -8.63
CA GLN A 330 12.60 -5.00 -9.93
C GLN A 330 13.98 -4.36 -10.05
N GLU A 331 14.15 -3.13 -9.57
CA GLU A 331 15.41 -2.38 -9.61
C GLU A 331 16.37 -2.75 -8.46
N SER A 332 15.89 -3.50 -7.46
CA SER A 332 16.70 -3.92 -6.32
C SER A 332 17.79 -4.93 -6.72
N LYS A 333 18.72 -5.19 -5.80
CA LYS A 333 19.74 -6.25 -5.96
C LYS A 333 19.16 -7.64 -6.25
N LEU A 334 17.88 -7.88 -5.92
CA LEU A 334 17.21 -9.16 -6.16
C LEU A 334 16.67 -9.29 -7.59
N LYS A 335 16.51 -8.17 -8.32
CA LYS A 335 15.92 -8.12 -9.67
C LYS A 335 14.65 -8.95 -9.73
N VAL A 336 13.66 -8.56 -8.92
CA VAL A 336 12.44 -9.35 -8.77
C VAL A 336 11.68 -9.41 -10.09
N GLU A 337 11.20 -10.60 -10.45
CA GLU A 337 10.43 -10.90 -11.65
C GLU A 337 9.19 -11.70 -11.24
N THR A 338 8.17 -11.71 -12.10
CA THR A 338 7.01 -12.58 -11.91
C THR A 338 7.37 -14.05 -12.12
N GLU A 339 6.60 -14.96 -11.51
CA GLU A 339 6.76 -16.43 -11.60
C GLU A 339 8.10 -16.99 -11.08
N LYS A 340 8.94 -16.15 -10.46
CA LYS A 340 10.14 -16.58 -9.75
C LYS A 340 9.91 -16.61 -8.24
N MET A 341 10.53 -17.60 -7.60
CA MET A 341 10.50 -17.76 -6.15
C MET A 341 11.62 -16.96 -5.49
N TYR A 342 11.28 -16.22 -4.45
CA TYR A 342 12.19 -15.39 -3.66
C TYR A 342 12.07 -15.72 -2.19
N GLN A 343 13.18 -15.70 -1.48
CA GLN A 343 13.14 -15.80 -0.03
C GLN A 343 12.46 -14.55 0.54
N ARG A 344 11.35 -14.75 1.24
CA ARG A 344 10.51 -13.68 1.81
C ARG A 344 11.31 -12.74 2.72
N SER A 345 12.25 -13.28 3.50
CA SER A 345 13.14 -12.49 4.36
C SER A 345 14.05 -11.54 3.57
N GLU A 346 14.58 -11.95 2.40
CA GLU A 346 15.39 -11.07 1.56
C GLU A 346 14.55 -9.99 0.87
N LEU A 347 13.31 -10.30 0.44
CA LEU A 347 12.35 -9.29 -0.04
C LEU A 347 12.09 -8.22 1.04
N LYS A 348 11.78 -8.64 2.28
CA LYS A 348 11.56 -7.72 3.40
C LYS A 348 12.80 -6.88 3.70
N LYS A 349 13.99 -7.48 3.62
CA LYS A 349 15.27 -6.81 3.87
C LYS A 349 15.59 -5.74 2.84
N VAL A 350 15.37 -5.99 1.53
CA VAL A 350 15.60 -4.95 0.53
C VAL A 350 14.66 -3.77 0.70
N ILE A 351 13.38 -4.03 0.99
CA ILE A 351 12.39 -2.97 1.27
C ILE A 351 12.79 -2.19 2.52
N LYS A 352 13.16 -2.87 3.60
CA LYS A 352 13.64 -2.23 4.85
C LYS A 352 14.85 -1.34 4.62
N ASN A 353 15.82 -1.77 3.81
CA ASN A 353 17.01 -0.97 3.55
C ASN A 353 16.69 0.36 2.85
N LYS A 354 15.65 0.40 2.01
CA LYS A 354 15.20 1.61 1.32
C LYS A 354 14.26 2.48 2.16
N PHE A 355 13.30 1.86 2.84
CA PHE A 355 12.18 2.55 3.49
C PHE A 355 12.24 2.55 5.03
N GLY A 356 13.26 1.93 5.62
CA GLY A 356 13.49 1.87 7.07
C GLY A 356 12.60 0.87 7.83
N VAL A 357 11.57 0.31 7.18
CA VAL A 357 10.61 -0.62 7.79
C VAL A 357 10.37 -1.83 6.90
N GLU A 358 10.03 -2.95 7.53
CA GLU A 358 9.64 -4.16 6.81
C GLU A 358 8.14 -4.12 6.50
N PRO A 359 7.73 -4.55 5.29
CA PRO A 359 6.32 -4.76 4.99
C PRO A 359 5.79 -6.02 5.67
N VAL A 360 4.47 -6.19 5.62
CA VAL A 360 3.80 -7.45 5.93
C VAL A 360 3.15 -7.99 4.64
N PHE A 361 3.52 -9.20 4.23
CA PHE A 361 2.89 -9.87 3.09
C PHE A 361 1.62 -10.63 3.50
N ASN A 362 0.65 -10.70 2.59
CA ASN A 362 -0.44 -11.66 2.63
C ASN A 362 -0.31 -12.56 1.40
N CYS A 363 -0.36 -13.88 1.61
CA CYS A 363 -0.23 -14.85 0.53
C CYS A 363 -1.49 -15.71 0.36
N VAL A 364 -1.70 -16.15 -0.87
CA VAL A 364 -2.67 -17.18 -1.26
C VAL A 364 -1.90 -18.45 -1.60
N GLU A 365 -2.47 -19.60 -1.24
CA GLU A 365 -1.85 -20.91 -1.48
C GLU A 365 -0.42 -21.00 -0.89
N SER A 366 -0.20 -20.27 0.21
CA SER A 366 1.05 -20.14 0.96
C SER A 366 2.23 -19.46 0.26
N ASN A 367 2.33 -19.48 -1.07
CA ASN A 367 3.51 -18.95 -1.77
C ASN A 367 3.22 -17.78 -2.73
N SER A 368 1.96 -17.52 -3.09
CA SER A 368 1.60 -16.45 -4.02
C SER A 368 1.32 -15.16 -3.26
N VAL A 369 2.12 -14.12 -3.46
CA VAL A 369 1.87 -12.82 -2.82
C VAL A 369 0.62 -12.18 -3.44
N ASP A 370 -0.40 -11.98 -2.60
CA ASP A 370 -1.67 -11.34 -2.94
C ASP A 370 -1.67 -9.87 -2.50
N GLU A 371 -1.09 -9.56 -1.33
CA GLU A 371 -1.00 -8.18 -0.85
C GLU A 371 0.34 -7.88 -0.18
N ILE A 372 0.72 -6.61 -0.26
CA ILE A 372 1.77 -5.99 0.55
C ILE A 372 1.15 -4.91 1.45
N ARG A 373 1.56 -4.88 2.72
CA ARG A 373 0.99 -3.98 3.73
C ARG A 373 2.06 -3.20 4.45
N PHE A 374 1.84 -1.90 4.61
CA PHE A 374 2.70 -1.00 5.36
C PHE A 374 1.91 -0.29 6.46
N CYS A 375 2.46 -0.27 7.66
CA CYS A 375 1.88 0.46 8.77
C CYS A 375 2.37 1.91 8.78
N CYS A 376 1.46 2.83 9.06
CA CYS A 376 1.66 4.26 8.97
C CYS A 376 1.34 4.93 10.31
N ASP A 377 2.13 5.94 10.65
CA ASP A 377 1.93 6.84 11.78
C ASP A 377 1.46 8.21 11.26
N ALA A 378 0.20 8.55 11.56
CA ALA A 378 -0.41 9.82 11.19
C ALA A 378 -0.36 10.86 12.33
N THR A 379 0.28 10.56 13.47
CA THR A 379 0.26 11.44 14.65
C THR A 379 0.96 12.78 14.42
N LYS A 380 2.05 12.79 13.64
CA LYS A 380 2.81 14.02 13.33
C LYS A 380 2.18 14.82 12.20
N ASN A 381 1.80 14.14 11.13
CA ASN A 381 1.18 14.76 9.96
C ASN A 381 0.19 13.77 9.35
N LYS A 382 -1.10 14.05 9.50
CA LYS A 382 -2.15 13.20 8.94
C LYS A 382 -2.18 13.20 7.40
N PHE A 383 -1.68 14.26 6.75
CA PHE A 383 -1.66 14.37 5.28
C PHE A 383 -0.42 13.75 4.65
N ASN A 384 0.60 13.44 5.45
CA ASN A 384 1.78 12.69 5.03
C ASN A 384 2.23 11.73 6.16
N PRO A 385 1.48 10.66 6.43
CA PRO A 385 1.82 9.69 7.47
C PRO A 385 3.15 9.01 7.19
N THR A 386 4.00 8.88 8.20
CA THR A 386 5.29 8.21 8.06
C THR A 386 5.14 6.70 8.19
N LEU A 387 5.90 5.93 7.41
CA LEU A 387 5.96 4.47 7.60
C LEU A 387 6.55 4.12 8.98
N ARG A 388 5.98 3.11 9.63
CA ARG A 388 6.44 2.57 10.92
C ARG A 388 6.42 1.06 10.92
N LYS A 389 7.11 0.46 11.90
CA LYS A 389 7.06 -1.00 12.12
C LYS A 389 5.62 -1.42 12.42
N CYS A 390 5.17 -2.47 11.74
CA CYS A 390 3.88 -3.09 12.01
C CYS A 390 3.85 -3.86 13.33
N PRO A 391 2.66 -4.04 13.94
CA PRO A 391 2.55 -4.82 15.17
C PRO A 391 2.98 -6.29 14.98
N PRO A 392 3.58 -6.94 15.99
CA PRO A 392 4.05 -8.33 15.91
C PRO A 392 2.96 -9.34 15.51
N ASN A 393 1.69 -9.05 15.82
CA ASN A 393 0.56 -9.90 15.43
C ASN A 393 0.35 -9.95 13.91
N MET A 394 0.68 -8.89 13.17
CA MET A 394 0.63 -8.90 11.71
C MET A 394 1.76 -9.76 11.13
N GLU A 395 2.97 -9.62 11.65
CA GLU A 395 4.13 -10.46 11.27
C GLU A 395 3.86 -11.95 11.56
N ARG A 396 3.23 -12.26 12.70
CA ARG A 396 2.81 -13.63 13.05
C ARG A 396 1.71 -14.17 12.12
N LYS A 397 0.78 -13.33 11.66
CA LYS A 397 -0.25 -13.73 10.69
C LYS A 397 0.39 -14.00 9.33
N GLU A 398 1.31 -13.16 8.89
CA GLU A 398 2.12 -13.38 7.68
C GLU A 398 2.84 -14.72 7.75
N GLY A 399 3.58 -15.02 8.81
CA GLY A 399 4.30 -16.30 8.93
C GLY A 399 3.41 -17.56 9.01
N ARG A 400 2.09 -17.42 9.16
CA ARG A 400 1.13 -18.53 9.07
C ARG A 400 0.50 -18.65 7.68
N LYS A 401 0.51 -17.56 6.91
CA LYS A 401 -0.12 -17.47 5.59
C LYS A 401 0.86 -17.55 4.44
N CYS A 402 2.12 -17.19 4.69
CA CYS A 402 3.17 -17.12 3.70
C CYS A 402 4.30 -18.07 4.09
N ASP A 403 4.73 -18.90 3.15
CA ASP A 403 5.92 -19.72 3.27
C ASP A 403 7.20 -18.85 3.25
N ASP A 404 8.35 -19.49 3.45
CA ASP A 404 9.65 -18.83 3.43
C ASP A 404 10.06 -18.39 2.01
N PHE A 405 9.56 -19.09 1.00
CA PHE A 405 9.72 -18.71 -0.40
C PHE A 405 8.37 -18.33 -0.98
N VAL A 406 8.33 -17.17 -1.62
CA VAL A 406 7.12 -16.60 -2.21
C VAL A 406 7.41 -16.13 -3.64
N GLN A 407 6.36 -16.01 -4.44
CA GLN A 407 6.41 -15.51 -5.81
C GLN A 407 5.32 -14.46 -6.04
N PHE A 408 5.50 -13.69 -7.11
CA PHE A 408 4.48 -12.81 -7.66
C PHE A 408 3.95 -13.44 -8.94
N LYS A 409 2.67 -13.79 -8.99
CA LYS A 409 2.07 -14.37 -10.21
C LYS A 409 2.20 -13.41 -11.40
N LYS A 410 2.16 -13.93 -12.61
CA LYS A 410 2.23 -13.13 -13.82
C LYS A 410 1.16 -12.03 -13.80
N PHE A 411 1.57 -10.80 -14.07
CA PHE A 411 0.64 -9.68 -14.17
C PHE A 411 -0.30 -9.89 -15.37
N PRO A 412 -1.60 -9.57 -15.26
CA PRO A 412 -2.53 -9.62 -16.38
C PRO A 412 -2.18 -8.55 -17.44
N GLU A 413 -1.28 -8.88 -18.38
CA GLU A 413 -0.79 -7.98 -19.43
C GLU A 413 -1.91 -7.34 -20.25
N TYR A 414 -3.05 -8.01 -20.39
CA TYR A 414 -4.23 -7.47 -21.09
C TYR A 414 -4.80 -6.20 -20.44
N LEU A 415 -4.46 -5.89 -19.17
CA LEU A 415 -4.84 -4.64 -18.50
C LEU A 415 -3.90 -3.47 -18.84
N LEU A 416 -2.71 -3.72 -19.40
CA LEU A 416 -1.69 -2.68 -19.62
C LEU A 416 -1.98 -1.79 -20.83
N ASP A 417 -2.72 -2.30 -21.83
CA ASP A 417 -3.19 -1.48 -22.94
C ASP A 417 -4.64 -1.08 -22.70
N PRO A 418 -4.91 0.19 -22.35
CA PRO A 418 -6.25 0.71 -22.20
C PRO A 418 -7.15 0.40 -23.40
N LYS A 419 -6.64 0.40 -24.64
CA LYS A 419 -7.42 0.20 -25.87
C LYS A 419 -7.99 -1.21 -26.00
N THR A 420 -7.26 -2.21 -25.51
CA THR A 420 -7.65 -3.62 -25.64
C THR A 420 -8.16 -4.24 -24.34
N ALA A 421 -7.85 -3.62 -23.19
CA ALA A 421 -8.31 -4.08 -21.88
C ALA A 421 -9.83 -4.21 -21.82
N PHE A 422 -10.30 -5.27 -21.15
CA PHE A 422 -11.71 -5.41 -20.82
C PHE A 422 -12.18 -4.20 -20.02
N ARG A 423 -13.34 -3.67 -20.37
CA ARG A 423 -13.95 -2.49 -19.74
C ARG A 423 -15.15 -2.87 -18.88
N ASN A 424 -15.52 -2.01 -17.94
CA ASN A 424 -16.70 -2.21 -17.12
C ASN A 424 -17.54 -0.95 -16.94
N ASN A 425 -18.73 -1.14 -16.36
CA ASN A 425 -19.72 -0.10 -16.07
C ASN A 425 -19.43 0.73 -14.81
N CYS A 426 -18.27 0.59 -14.16
CA CYS A 426 -17.95 1.37 -12.99
C CYS A 426 -17.56 2.80 -13.38
N GLU A 427 -17.96 3.79 -12.57
CA GLU A 427 -17.59 5.19 -12.82
C GLU A 427 -16.13 5.51 -12.46
N TYR A 428 -15.54 4.73 -11.55
CA TYR A 428 -14.18 4.86 -11.05
C TYR A 428 -13.58 3.55 -10.57
#